data_AF-A0AAP3E3I6-F1
#
_entry.id   AF-A0AAP3E3I6-F1
#
_cell.length_a   1.000
_cell.length_b   1.000
_cell.length_c   1.000
_cell.angle_alpha   90.00
_cell.angle_beta   90.00
_cell.angle_gamma   90.00
#
_symmetry.space_group_name_H-M   'P 1'
#
loop_
_entity.id
_entity.type
_entity.pdbx_description
1 polymer ?
#
loop_
_entity_poly.entity_id
_entity_poly.type
_entity_poly.pdbx_seq_one_letter_code
_entity_poly.pdbx_strand_id
1 'polypeptide(L)'
;MGSVGLFAGCLGNDADRPDPISLEDGGNCDYCGMVLESHSGSKGQAFYGDDVPEAHDGPAWFCSGTCTYNYVFDQEDVGLEPTAIYLTDYSAVEYSLSSENGEAFISAHLTADVFSSVEDLAFAVGSDVYGAMGPDLVGFGDRADAEAFVDEHGGELYEHDDVSRELLSTLDNYRNH
;
A
#
# COMPACT_ATOMS: atom_id res chain seq x y z
N MET A 1 48.32 -3.84 -24.86
CA MET A 1 46.86 -3.93 -24.63
C MET A 1 46.66 -3.72 -23.15
N GLY A 2 46.22 -2.52 -22.78
CA GLY A 2 46.09 -2.08 -21.39
C GLY A 2 44.77 -2.52 -20.80
N SER A 3 44.82 -3.06 -19.59
CA SER A 3 43.65 -3.44 -18.80
C SER A 3 43.03 -2.19 -18.19
N VAL A 4 41.77 -1.93 -18.51
CA VAL A 4 40.89 -1.04 -17.75
C VAL A 4 39.69 -1.88 -17.33
N GLY A 5 39.42 -1.87 -16.03
CA GLY A 5 38.25 -2.50 -15.42
C GLY A 5 38.08 -1.94 -14.02
N LEU A 6 37.62 -0.69 -13.95
CA LEU A 6 37.01 -0.13 -12.75
C LEU A 6 35.59 -0.71 -12.68
N PHE A 7 35.27 -1.45 -11.61
CA PHE A 7 33.89 -1.60 -11.18
C PHE A 7 33.76 -0.92 -9.82
N ALA A 8 32.96 0.13 -9.85
CA ALA A 8 32.59 0.99 -8.75
C ALA A 8 31.54 0.31 -7.86
N GLY A 9 31.57 0.71 -6.59
CA GLY A 9 30.54 0.68 -5.54
C GLY A 9 29.35 -0.27 -5.67
N CYS A 10 29.26 -1.23 -4.73
CA CYS A 10 27.98 -1.67 -4.19
C CYS A 10 27.70 -0.85 -2.92
N LEU A 11 26.80 0.12 -3.05
CA LEU A 11 26.05 0.75 -1.97
C LEU A 11 24.79 -0.10 -1.74
N GLY A 12 24.43 -0.33 -0.47
CA GLY A 12 23.09 -0.79 -0.04
C GLY A 12 22.78 -2.26 -0.37
N ASN A 13 22.70 -3.10 0.65
CA ASN A 13 22.20 -4.46 0.53
C ASN A 13 20.66 -4.44 0.59
N ASP A 14 20.01 -4.05 -0.50
CA ASP A 14 18.58 -4.27 -0.74
C ASP A 14 18.31 -5.66 -1.34
N ALA A 15 19.33 -6.51 -1.43
CA ALA A 15 19.29 -7.80 -2.11
C ALA A 15 18.43 -8.88 -1.42
N ASP A 16 17.93 -8.61 -0.20
CA ASP A 16 17.16 -9.57 0.60
C ASP A 16 15.65 -9.22 0.68
N ARG A 17 15.22 -8.03 0.19
CA ARG A 17 13.80 -7.65 0.18
C ARG A 17 13.16 -8.10 -1.14
N PRO A 18 12.06 -8.87 -1.13
CA PRO A 18 11.36 -9.26 -2.36
C PRO A 18 10.81 -8.04 -3.09
N ASP A 19 11.02 -7.94 -4.41
CA ASP A 19 10.42 -6.88 -5.23
C ASP A 19 8.89 -7.01 -5.30
N PRO A 20 8.15 -5.89 -5.35
CA PRO A 20 6.71 -5.92 -5.56
C PRO A 20 6.36 -6.54 -6.92
N ILE A 21 5.23 -7.24 -6.98
CA ILE A 21 4.72 -7.85 -8.23
C ILE A 21 3.53 -7.07 -8.80
N SER A 22 3.24 -7.29 -10.09
CA SER A 22 2.01 -6.79 -10.71
C SER A 22 0.80 -7.57 -10.16
N LEU A 23 -0.28 -6.86 -9.90
CA LEU A 23 -1.57 -7.37 -9.46
C LEU A 23 -2.61 -7.38 -10.60
N GLU A 24 -2.19 -7.15 -11.85
CA GLU A 24 -3.08 -7.14 -13.03
C GLU A 24 -3.69 -8.52 -13.32
N ASP A 25 -2.94 -9.60 -13.08
CA ASP A 25 -3.45 -10.98 -13.15
C ASP A 25 -4.01 -11.47 -11.79
N GLY A 26 -4.21 -10.53 -10.86
CA GLY A 26 -4.51 -10.80 -9.45
C GLY A 26 -5.89 -11.42 -9.21
N GLY A 27 -6.06 -12.00 -8.03
CA GLY A 27 -7.28 -12.67 -7.62
C GLY A 27 -8.16 -11.86 -6.67
N ASN A 28 -8.71 -12.55 -5.69
CA ASN A 28 -9.46 -11.94 -4.60
C ASN A 28 -8.49 -11.44 -3.51
N CYS A 29 -8.80 -10.29 -2.90
CA CYS A 29 -8.13 -9.75 -1.73
C CYS A 29 -8.07 -10.80 -0.61
N ASP A 30 -6.88 -11.04 -0.06
CA ASP A 30 -6.64 -12.08 0.95
C ASP A 30 -7.28 -11.77 2.32
N TYR A 31 -7.74 -10.54 2.53
CA TYR A 31 -8.44 -10.14 3.75
C TYR A 31 -9.97 -10.14 3.59
N CYS A 32 -10.53 -9.42 2.61
CA CYS A 32 -11.98 -9.24 2.48
C CYS A 32 -12.64 -10.10 1.39
N GLY A 33 -11.86 -10.76 0.53
CA GLY A 33 -12.35 -11.61 -0.56
C GLY A 33 -12.88 -10.87 -1.81
N MET A 34 -12.78 -9.54 -1.88
CA MET A 34 -13.21 -8.75 -3.05
C MET A 34 -12.20 -8.84 -4.21
N VAL A 35 -12.65 -8.71 -5.46
CA VAL A 35 -11.77 -8.83 -6.65
C VAL A 35 -10.91 -7.58 -6.82
N LEU A 36 -9.59 -7.74 -6.89
CA LEU A 36 -8.65 -6.60 -6.91
C LEU A 36 -8.91 -5.60 -8.04
N GLU A 37 -9.07 -6.10 -9.27
CA GLU A 37 -9.28 -5.26 -10.47
C GLU A 37 -10.61 -4.49 -10.48
N SER A 38 -11.58 -4.91 -9.65
CA SER A 38 -12.93 -4.35 -9.66
C SER A 38 -13.11 -3.16 -8.72
N HIS A 39 -12.08 -2.75 -7.99
CA HIS A 39 -12.21 -1.72 -6.96
C HIS A 39 -11.14 -0.63 -7.03
N SER A 40 -11.59 0.60 -6.85
CA SER A 40 -10.79 1.82 -6.67
C SER A 40 -9.90 1.74 -5.43
N GLY A 41 -9.08 2.77 -5.20
CA GLY A 41 -8.26 2.89 -4.00
C GLY A 41 -6.88 2.24 -4.10
N SER A 42 -6.12 2.44 -3.03
CA SER A 42 -4.78 1.89 -2.87
C SER A 42 -4.82 0.37 -2.99
N LYS A 43 -3.73 -0.22 -3.48
CA LYS A 43 -3.54 -1.66 -3.54
C LYS A 43 -2.34 -2.01 -2.69
N GLY A 44 -2.33 -3.20 -2.12
CA GLY A 44 -1.25 -3.61 -1.24
C GLY A 44 -0.80 -5.02 -1.45
N GLN A 45 0.43 -5.27 -1.01
CA GLN A 45 1.00 -6.60 -0.94
C GLN A 45 1.92 -6.74 0.27
N ALA A 46 1.85 -7.87 0.95
CA ALA A 46 2.70 -8.19 2.09
C ALA A 46 3.43 -9.51 1.82
N PHE A 47 4.76 -9.48 1.88
CA PHE A 47 5.62 -10.63 1.72
C PHE A 47 6.00 -11.15 3.09
N TYR A 48 6.05 -12.46 3.23
CA TYR A 48 6.53 -13.11 4.43
C TYR A 48 7.59 -14.15 4.08
N GLY A 49 8.42 -14.51 5.05
CA GLY A 49 9.46 -15.52 4.88
C GLY A 49 8.90 -16.94 4.69
N ASP A 50 9.82 -17.91 4.55
CA ASP A 50 9.52 -19.33 4.28
C ASP A 50 8.69 -20.04 5.38
N ASP A 51 8.47 -19.40 6.53
CA ASP A 51 7.75 -19.96 7.69
C ASP A 51 6.22 -19.69 7.67
N VAL A 52 5.69 -19.10 6.58
CA VAL A 52 4.25 -18.78 6.48
C VAL A 52 3.43 -19.92 5.89
N PRO A 53 2.18 -20.16 6.37
CA PRO A 53 1.31 -21.18 5.80
C PRO A 53 1.09 -20.95 4.30
N GLU A 54 1.26 -22.03 3.54
CA GLU A 54 1.26 -22.18 2.08
C GLU A 54 -0.03 -21.70 1.35
N ALA A 55 -0.54 -20.50 1.63
CA ALA A 55 -1.77 -20.01 1.02
C ALA A 55 -1.60 -19.77 -0.50
N HIS A 56 -0.38 -19.46 -0.95
CA HIS A 56 -0.01 -19.30 -2.36
C HIS A 56 1.52 -19.14 -2.55
N ASP A 57 2.02 -19.42 -3.75
CA ASP A 57 3.35 -19.00 -4.19
C ASP A 57 3.29 -17.48 -4.47
N GLY A 58 3.70 -16.64 -3.52
CA GLY A 58 3.73 -15.18 -3.70
C GLY A 58 3.41 -14.38 -2.42
N PRO A 59 3.29 -13.05 -2.53
CA PRO A 59 2.81 -12.22 -1.43
C PRO A 59 1.31 -12.39 -1.19
N ALA A 60 0.85 -12.04 0.01
CA ALA A 60 -0.56 -11.75 0.22
C ALA A 60 -0.91 -10.41 -0.44
N TRP A 61 -2.04 -10.30 -1.13
CA TRP A 61 -2.45 -9.09 -1.86
C TRP A 61 -3.80 -8.53 -1.39
N PHE A 62 -3.97 -7.21 -1.53
CA PHE A 62 -5.06 -6.49 -0.88
C PHE A 62 -5.67 -5.41 -1.77
N CYS A 63 -6.99 -5.23 -1.64
CA CYS A 63 -7.74 -4.23 -2.41
C CYS A 63 -7.69 -2.81 -1.82
N SER A 64 -7.09 -2.61 -0.65
CA SER A 64 -6.96 -1.32 0.07
C SER A 64 -5.79 -1.31 1.04
N GLY A 65 -5.35 -0.11 1.46
CA GLY A 65 -4.38 0.06 2.54
C GLY A 65 -4.93 -0.50 3.87
N THR A 66 -6.20 -0.24 4.15
CA THR A 66 -6.88 -0.75 5.36
C THR A 66 -6.89 -2.28 5.43
N CYS A 67 -7.16 -2.97 4.31
CA CYS A 67 -7.09 -4.44 4.28
C CYS A 67 -5.66 -4.95 4.52
N THR A 68 -4.66 -4.25 3.96
CA THR A 68 -3.24 -4.61 4.10
C THR A 68 -2.83 -4.57 5.57
N TYR A 69 -3.03 -3.44 6.25
CA TYR A 69 -2.61 -3.29 7.64
C TYR A 69 -3.41 -4.18 8.60
N ASN A 70 -4.71 -4.36 8.41
CA ASN A 70 -5.48 -5.28 9.26
C ASN A 70 -4.94 -6.72 9.14
N TYR A 71 -4.66 -7.19 7.92
CA TYR A 71 -4.09 -8.51 7.72
C TYR A 71 -2.70 -8.62 8.38
N VAL A 72 -1.82 -7.64 8.16
CA VAL A 72 -0.47 -7.61 8.76
C VAL A 72 -0.56 -7.69 10.28
N PHE A 73 -1.36 -6.85 10.92
CA PHE A 73 -1.50 -6.90 12.37
C PHE A 73 -2.05 -8.25 12.86
N ASP A 74 -3.00 -8.86 12.15
CA ASP A 74 -3.54 -10.17 12.50
C ASP A 74 -2.48 -11.30 12.37
N GLN A 75 -1.52 -11.18 11.44
CA GLN A 75 -0.37 -12.08 11.34
C GLN A 75 0.64 -11.86 12.48
N GLU A 76 0.89 -10.60 12.84
CA GLU A 76 1.77 -10.26 13.97
C GLU A 76 1.25 -10.84 15.29
N ASP A 77 -0.07 -10.83 15.50
CA ASP A 77 -0.71 -11.42 16.69
C ASP A 77 -0.44 -12.93 16.85
N VAL A 78 -0.18 -13.62 15.74
CA VAL A 78 0.19 -15.05 15.72
C VAL A 78 1.69 -15.29 15.57
N GLY A 79 2.50 -14.23 15.64
CA GLY A 79 3.96 -14.27 15.62
C GLY A 79 4.57 -14.35 14.23
N LEU A 80 3.85 -13.92 13.19
CA LEU A 80 4.33 -13.85 11.82
C LEU A 80 4.55 -12.38 11.43
N GLU A 81 5.81 -11.99 11.25
CA GLU A 81 6.19 -10.63 10.82
C GLU A 81 6.44 -10.61 9.30
N PRO A 82 5.94 -9.61 8.56
CA PRO A 82 6.21 -9.49 7.14
C PRO A 82 7.68 -9.10 6.90
N THR A 83 8.26 -9.66 5.84
CA THR A 83 9.60 -9.28 5.35
C THR A 83 9.55 -7.97 4.55
N ALA A 84 8.41 -7.67 3.93
CA ALA A 84 8.17 -6.44 3.19
C ALA A 84 6.67 -6.16 3.09
N ILE A 85 6.29 -4.88 3.15
CA ILE A 85 4.93 -4.42 2.90
C ILE A 85 5.00 -3.30 1.86
N TYR A 86 4.16 -3.39 0.84
CA TYR A 86 4.08 -2.39 -0.22
C TYR A 86 2.65 -1.90 -0.38
N LEU A 87 2.51 -0.60 -0.66
CA LEU A 87 1.25 0.03 -1.05
C LEU A 87 1.44 0.86 -2.33
N THR A 88 0.33 1.14 -3.02
CA THR A 88 0.35 2.04 -4.17
C THR A 88 0.93 3.40 -3.76
N ASP A 89 1.92 3.85 -4.51
CA ASP A 89 2.54 5.17 -4.40
C ASP A 89 1.86 6.13 -5.37
N TYR A 90 1.04 7.03 -4.84
CA TYR A 90 0.31 8.01 -5.63
C TYR A 90 1.18 9.17 -6.15
N SER A 91 2.45 9.27 -5.73
CA SER A 91 3.45 10.12 -6.38
C SER A 91 4.01 9.50 -7.67
N ALA A 92 3.94 8.17 -7.80
CA ALA A 92 4.48 7.44 -8.96
C ALA A 92 3.49 7.32 -10.13
N VAL A 93 2.24 7.76 -9.96
CA VAL A 93 1.17 7.58 -10.94
C VAL A 93 0.38 8.85 -11.19
N GLU A 94 -0.13 9.00 -12.42
CA GLU A 94 -1.22 9.93 -12.68
C GLU A 94 -2.53 9.29 -12.23
N TYR A 95 -3.03 9.70 -11.06
CA TYR A 95 -4.32 9.22 -10.54
C TYR A 95 -5.49 10.07 -11.04
N SER A 96 -6.69 9.52 -10.93
CA SER A 96 -7.94 10.21 -11.19
C SER A 96 -8.92 10.01 -10.05
N LEU A 97 -9.80 10.99 -9.84
CA LEU A 97 -10.91 10.89 -8.90
C LEU A 97 -12.22 10.70 -9.65
N SER A 98 -12.91 9.59 -9.39
CA SER A 98 -14.30 9.38 -9.83
C SER A 98 -15.27 9.79 -8.73
N SER A 99 -16.46 10.28 -9.09
CA SER A 99 -17.50 10.58 -8.10
C SER A 99 -18.64 9.57 -8.21
N GLU A 100 -18.97 8.94 -7.09
CA GLU A 100 -20.09 8.02 -6.95
C GLU A 100 -20.88 8.41 -5.70
N ASN A 101 -22.20 8.63 -5.85
CA ASN A 101 -23.09 9.05 -4.75
C ASN A 101 -22.64 10.30 -3.95
N GLY A 102 -21.80 11.16 -4.54
CA GLY A 102 -21.29 12.37 -3.89
C GLY A 102 -19.97 12.16 -3.13
N GLU A 103 -19.42 10.95 -3.14
CA GLU A 103 -18.12 10.59 -2.58
C GLU A 103 -17.09 10.53 -3.72
N ALA A 104 -15.84 10.93 -3.43
CA ALA A 104 -14.73 10.86 -4.38
C ALA A 104 -13.94 9.57 -4.17
N PHE A 105 -13.63 8.85 -5.24
CA PHE A 105 -12.86 7.61 -5.21
C PHE A 105 -11.60 7.74 -6.04
N ILE A 106 -10.45 7.39 -5.47
CA ILE A 106 -9.16 7.44 -6.17
C ILE A 106 -8.96 6.21 -7.06
N SER A 107 -8.36 6.37 -8.24
CA SER A 107 -8.11 5.25 -9.16
C SER A 107 -7.21 4.18 -8.56
N ALA A 108 -7.41 2.94 -9.02
CA ALA A 108 -6.53 1.81 -8.70
C ALA A 108 -5.41 1.69 -9.75
N HIS A 109 -4.23 1.29 -9.28
CA HIS A 109 -3.05 1.05 -10.10
C HIS A 109 -2.44 -0.29 -9.67
N LEU A 110 -2.17 -1.17 -10.63
CA LEU A 110 -1.87 -2.59 -10.38
C LEU A 110 -0.49 -3.04 -10.87
N THR A 111 0.23 -2.21 -11.63
CA THR A 111 1.53 -2.58 -12.17
C THR A 111 2.60 -2.57 -11.07
N ALA A 112 3.61 -3.44 -11.18
CA ALA A 112 4.62 -3.62 -10.14
C ALA A 112 5.37 -2.32 -9.77
N ASP A 113 5.60 -1.45 -10.75
CA ASP A 113 6.41 -0.23 -10.63
C ASP A 113 5.71 0.91 -9.87
N VAL A 114 4.43 0.77 -9.54
CA VAL A 114 3.65 1.79 -8.81
C VAL A 114 3.59 1.52 -7.31
N PHE A 115 4.27 0.48 -6.85
CA PHE A 115 4.31 0.09 -5.45
C PHE A 115 5.61 0.55 -4.80
N SER A 116 5.50 1.21 -3.66
CA SER A 116 6.62 1.61 -2.81
C SER A 116 6.52 0.94 -1.44
N SER A 117 7.66 0.76 -0.79
CA SER A 117 7.74 0.24 0.59
C SER A 117 6.94 1.16 1.50
N VAL A 118 6.15 0.63 2.42
CA VAL A 118 5.36 1.47 3.33
C VAL A 118 6.22 2.39 4.19
N GLU A 119 7.47 2.00 4.47
CA GLU A 119 8.46 2.80 5.21
C GLU A 119 8.95 4.03 4.43
N ASP A 120 8.74 4.06 3.12
CA ASP A 120 9.09 5.17 2.24
C ASP A 120 7.86 6.04 1.87
N LEU A 121 6.70 5.76 2.45
CA LEU A 121 5.43 6.44 2.14
C LEU A 121 4.94 7.30 3.31
N ALA A 122 4.54 8.53 2.98
CA ALA A 122 3.67 9.33 3.82
C ALA A 122 2.20 9.04 3.47
N PHE A 123 1.38 8.72 4.47
CA PHE A 123 -0.02 8.38 4.29
C PHE A 123 -0.93 9.56 4.61
N ALA A 124 -1.73 10.00 3.64
CA ALA A 124 -2.88 10.85 3.90
C ALA A 124 -4.03 10.00 4.43
N VAL A 125 -4.46 10.29 5.66
CA VAL A 125 -5.48 9.53 6.39
C VAL A 125 -6.60 10.46 6.82
N GLY A 126 -7.85 10.01 6.66
CA GLY A 126 -9.04 10.80 7.01
C GLY A 126 -9.35 11.93 6.02
N SER A 127 -8.87 11.83 4.78
CA SER A 127 -9.29 12.71 3.68
C SER A 127 -10.73 12.42 3.24
N ASP A 128 -11.29 13.29 2.39
CA ASP A 128 -12.58 13.08 1.74
C ASP A 128 -12.50 12.21 0.47
N VAL A 129 -11.34 11.58 0.22
CA VAL A 129 -11.07 10.69 -0.90
C VAL A 129 -11.03 9.23 -0.42
N TYR A 130 -11.84 8.40 -1.06
CA TYR A 130 -12.15 7.05 -0.65
C TYR A 130 -11.43 6.03 -1.55
N GLY A 131 -11.14 4.87 -0.98
CA GLY A 131 -10.69 3.68 -1.68
C GLY A 131 -11.75 2.58 -1.70
N ALA A 132 -11.35 1.35 -2.03
CA ALA A 132 -12.24 0.18 -2.14
C ALA A 132 -13.12 -0.07 -0.90
N MET A 133 -12.60 0.29 0.28
CA MET A 133 -13.20 -0.04 1.58
C MET A 133 -13.79 1.18 2.31
N GLY A 134 -13.87 2.34 1.64
CA GLY A 134 -14.27 3.60 2.26
C GLY A 134 -13.08 4.53 2.51
N PRO A 135 -13.02 5.25 3.64
CA PRO A 135 -11.82 5.99 4.02
C PRO A 135 -10.57 5.10 3.96
N ASP A 136 -9.52 5.57 3.31
CA ASP A 136 -8.33 4.77 2.96
C ASP A 136 -7.04 5.40 3.49
N LEU A 137 -5.94 4.65 3.40
CA LEU A 137 -4.59 5.16 3.58
C LEU A 137 -3.98 5.43 2.19
N VAL A 138 -3.94 6.69 1.79
CA VAL A 138 -3.42 7.10 0.48
C VAL A 138 -1.93 7.42 0.63
N GLY A 139 -1.06 6.56 0.10
CA GLY A 139 0.39 6.67 0.25
C GLY A 139 1.06 7.50 -0.84
N PHE A 140 2.05 8.31 -0.45
CA PHE A 140 2.86 9.13 -1.34
C PHE A 140 4.34 9.00 -1.00
N GLY A 141 5.18 8.66 -1.98
CA GLY A 141 6.63 8.62 -1.85
C GLY A 141 7.28 10.01 -1.89
N ASP A 142 6.60 11.00 -2.47
CA ASP A 142 6.99 12.41 -2.37
C ASP A 142 6.12 13.13 -1.34
N ARG A 143 6.76 13.64 -0.29
CA ARG A 143 6.06 14.32 0.79
C ARG A 143 5.34 15.60 0.34
N ALA A 144 5.82 16.30 -0.68
CA ALA A 144 5.13 17.48 -1.20
C ALA A 144 3.79 17.11 -1.87
N ASP A 145 3.72 15.94 -2.52
CA ASP A 145 2.47 15.44 -3.09
C ASP A 145 1.47 15.07 -1.98
N ALA A 146 1.96 14.42 -0.91
CA ALA A 146 1.15 14.10 0.26
C ALA A 146 0.57 15.36 0.94
N GLU A 147 1.40 16.39 1.14
CA GLU A 147 0.99 17.67 1.71
C GLU A 147 -0.04 18.38 0.82
N ALA A 148 0.18 18.40 -0.50
CA ALA A 148 -0.77 18.97 -1.45
C ALA A 148 -2.11 18.22 -1.45
N PHE A 149 -2.08 16.90 -1.37
CA PHE A 149 -3.28 16.07 -1.29
C PHE A 149 -4.08 16.37 -0.02
N VAL A 150 -3.43 16.46 1.15
CA VAL A 150 -4.10 16.80 2.41
C VAL A 150 -4.63 18.24 2.41
N ASP A 151 -3.90 19.19 1.82
CA ASP A 151 -4.37 20.57 1.67
C ASP A 151 -5.64 20.67 0.82
N GLU A 152 -5.78 19.82 -0.21
CA GLU A 152 -6.93 19.80 -1.11
C GLU A 152 -8.11 18.98 -0.57
N HIS A 153 -7.83 17.81 0.00
CA HIS A 153 -8.82 16.78 0.36
C HIS A 153 -9.03 16.62 1.88
N GLY A 154 -8.30 17.40 2.68
CA GLY A 154 -8.30 17.27 4.13
C GLY A 154 -7.59 16.01 4.62
N GLY A 155 -7.77 15.72 5.91
CA GLY A 155 -7.08 14.63 6.60
C GLY A 155 -5.80 15.08 7.29
N GLU A 156 -4.99 14.11 7.68
CA GLU A 156 -3.71 14.30 8.34
C GLU A 156 -2.67 13.32 7.77
N LEU A 157 -1.39 13.68 7.86
CA LEU A 157 -0.30 12.84 7.41
C LEU A 157 0.20 11.94 8.54
N TYR A 158 0.40 10.66 8.22
CA TYR A 158 0.95 9.63 9.09
C TYR A 158 2.12 8.95 8.38
N GLU A 159 3.13 8.57 9.14
CA GLU A 159 4.18 7.66 8.64
C GLU A 159 3.78 6.20 8.94
N HIS A 160 4.48 5.23 8.35
CA HIS A 160 4.22 3.81 8.59
C HIS A 160 4.12 3.44 10.08
N ASP A 161 5.07 3.90 10.89
CA ASP A 161 5.17 3.60 12.32
C ASP A 161 3.99 4.17 13.14
N ASP A 162 3.27 5.16 12.60
CA ASP A 162 2.11 5.77 13.24
C ASP A 162 0.79 5.06 12.88
N VAL A 163 0.81 4.18 11.87
CA VAL A 163 -0.38 3.40 11.49
C VAL A 163 -0.63 2.35 12.57
N SER A 164 -1.77 2.46 13.25
CA SER A 164 -2.14 1.58 14.36
C SER A 164 -3.55 1.02 14.20
N ARG A 165 -3.87 -0.04 14.93
CA ARG A 165 -5.23 -0.59 15.00
C ARG A 165 -6.26 0.45 15.44
N GLU A 166 -5.87 1.39 16.31
CA GLU A 166 -6.75 2.48 16.77
C GLU A 166 -7.04 3.47 15.64
N LEU A 167 -6.02 3.80 14.83
CA LEU A 167 -6.18 4.62 13.63
C LEU A 167 -7.13 3.95 12.62
N LEU A 168 -6.91 2.66 12.32
CA LEU A 168 -7.77 1.91 11.39
C LEU A 168 -9.22 1.81 11.91
N SER A 169 -9.41 1.54 13.20
CA SER A 169 -10.75 1.52 13.80
C SER A 169 -11.46 2.86 13.69
N THR A 170 -10.72 3.97 13.74
CA THR A 170 -11.28 5.31 13.56
C THR A 170 -11.79 5.51 12.13
N LEU A 171 -11.06 5.04 11.11
CA LEU A 171 -11.51 5.04 9.70
C LEU A 171 -12.79 4.23 9.49
N ASP A 172 -12.87 3.05 10.10
CA ASP A 172 -14.07 2.21 10.03
C ASP A 172 -15.31 2.88 10.64
N ASN A 173 -15.12 3.71 11.67
CA ASN A 173 -16.21 4.46 12.29
C ASN A 173 -16.73 5.58 11.38
N TYR A 174 -15.85 6.24 10.62
CA TYR A 174 -16.26 7.24 9.61
C TYR A 174 -17.13 6.64 8.51
N ARG A 175 -16.96 5.35 8.20
CA ARG A 175 -17.76 4.62 7.21
C ARG A 175 -19.23 4.41 7.61
N ASN A 176 -19.56 4.50 8.90
CA ASN A 176 -20.88 4.16 9.44
C ASN A 176 -21.78 5.39 9.71
N HIS A 177 -21.36 6.57 9.27
CA HIS A 177 -22.09 7.84 9.42
C HIS A 177 -22.59 8.38 8.09
#